data_AF-A0A2M9P2W4-F1
#
_entry.id   AF-A0A2M9P2W4-F1
#
_cell.length_a   1.000
_cell.length_b   1.000
_cell.length_c   1.000
_cell.angle_alpha   90.00
_cell.angle_beta   90.00
_cell.angle_gamma   90.00
#
_symmetry.space_group_name_H-M   'P 1'
#
loop_
_entity.id
_entity.type
_entity.pdbx_description
1 polymer ?
#
loop_
_entity_poly.entity_id
_entity_poly.type
_entity_poly.pdbx_seq_one_letter_code
_entity_poly.pdbx_strand_id
1 'polypeptide(L)' 'MGLGAIEIARQLEYGKTGALHLEKLEHVALMRTYSANNHVTDSAAGGSAISTGVKTNNES' A
#
# COMPACT_ATOMS: atom_id res chain seq x y z
N MET A 1 0.79 -0.98 3.13
CA MET A 1 2.15 -0.51 3.49
C MET A 1 2.42 0.78 2.73
N GLY A 2 2.77 1.88 3.41
CA GLY A 2 3.09 3.15 2.75
C GLY A 2 4.57 3.25 2.33
N LEU A 3 4.89 4.16 1.42
CA LEU A 3 6.27 4.39 0.94
C LEU A 3 7.25 4.68 2.08
N GLY A 4 6.85 5.47 3.07
CA GLY A 4 7.69 5.76 4.23
C GLY A 4 8.02 4.51 5.06
N ALA A 5 7.08 3.57 5.19
CA ALA A 5 7.33 2.32 5.90
C ALA A 5 8.32 1.42 5.16
N ILE A 6 8.28 1.43 3.82
CA ILE A 6 9.23 0.68 2.97
C ILE A 6 10.65 1.25 3.17
N GLU A 7 10.82 2.57 3.15
CA GLU A 7 12.13 3.20 3.32
C GLU A 7 12.73 2.92 4.71
N ILE A 8 11.92 3.01 5.77
CA ILE A 8 12.41 2.70 7.13
C ILE A 8 12.82 1.23 7.25
N ALA A 9 12.04 0.30 6.68
CA ALA A 9 12.40 -1.12 6.68
C ALA A 9 13.71 -1.40 5.93
N ARG A 10 13.92 -0.75 4.78
CA ARG A 10 15.15 -0.85 3.99
C ARG A 10 16.37 -0.35 4.77
N GLN A 11 16.25 0.82 5.41
CA GLN A 11 17.33 1.39 6.23
C GLN A 11 17.66 0.51 7.44
N LEU A 12 16.65 -0.09 8.07
CA LEU A 12 16.83 -0.97 9.23
C LEU A 12 17.56 -2.28 8.87
N GLU A 13 17.18 -2.94 7.77
CA GLU A 13 17.70 -4.26 7.43
C GLU A 13 18.99 -4.22 6.61
N TYR A 14 19.10 -3.29 5.65
CA TYR A 14 20.21 -3.26 4.69
C TYR A 14 20.93 -1.90 4.60
N GLY A 15 20.53 -0.90 5.40
CA GLY A 15 21.13 0.43 5.39
C GLY A 15 20.87 1.22 4.11
N LYS A 16 21.68 2.26 3.87
CA LYS A 16 21.44 3.26 2.80
C LYS A 16 21.59 2.72 1.38
N THR A 17 22.43 1.71 1.16
CA THR A 17 22.76 1.19 -0.18
C THR A 17 22.08 -0.14 -0.49
N GLY A 18 21.42 -0.75 0.49
CA GLY A 18 20.70 -1.99 0.28
C GLY A 18 19.30 -1.78 -0.27
N ALA A 19 18.68 -2.89 -0.67
CA ALA A 19 17.34 -2.93 -1.24
C ALA A 19 16.54 -4.10 -0.67
N LEU A 20 15.26 -3.86 -0.38
CA LEU A 20 14.33 -4.91 0.01
C LEU A 20 13.99 -5.80 -1.19
N HIS A 21 13.58 -7.04 -0.94
CA HIS A 21 13.17 -7.94 -2.03
C HIS A 21 12.03 -7.36 -2.89
N LEU A 22 11.09 -6.65 -2.27
CA LEU A 22 10.00 -5.96 -2.96
C LEU A 22 10.48 -4.86 -3.92
N GLU A 23 11.62 -4.21 -3.67
CA GLU A 23 12.15 -3.15 -4.55
C GLU A 23 12.76 -3.69 -5.84
N LYS A 24 12.94 -5.02 -5.94
CA LYS A 24 13.46 -5.69 -7.14
C LYS A 24 12.39 -6.01 -8.19
N LEU A 25 11.12 -5.70 -7.90
CA LEU A 25 10.02 -5.87 -8.85
C LEU A 25 10.21 -4.90 -10.03
N GLU A 26 10.16 -5.42 -11.26
CA GLU A 26 10.38 -4.64 -12.50
C GLU A 26 9.30 -3.56 -12.72
N HIS A 27 8.08 -3.83 -12.26
CA HIS A 27 6.94 -2.94 -12.44
C HIS A 27 6.47 -2.36 -11.12
N VAL A 28 6.43 -1.02 -11.06
CA VAL A 28 6.00 -0.26 -9.89
C VAL A 28 4.95 0.76 -10.32
N ALA A 29 3.89 0.90 -9.53
CA ALA A 29 2.82 1.86 -9.75
C ALA A 29 2.31 2.44 -8.43
N LEU A 30 1.67 3.60 -8.51
CA LEU A 30 0.98 4.23 -7.38
C LEU A 30 -0.52 4.00 -7.50
N MET A 31 -1.16 3.65 -6.39
CA MET A 31 -2.59 3.36 -6.33
C MET A 31 -3.32 4.37 -5.43
N ARG A 32 -4.47 4.87 -5.89
CA ARG A 32 -5.36 5.73 -5.08
C ARG A 32 -6.27 4.87 -4.21
N THR A 33 -6.09 4.97 -2.90
CA THR A 33 -6.72 4.09 -1.92
C THR A 33 -8.00 4.63 -1.27
N TYR A 34 -8.53 5.78 -1.69
CA TYR A 34 -9.78 6.30 -1.12
C TYR A 34 -10.93 5.28 -1.18
N SER A 35 -11.83 5.28 -0.20
CA SER A 35 -13.03 4.45 -0.20
C SER A 35 -14.21 5.17 -0.85
N ALA A 36 -15.35 4.51 -1.00
CA ALA A 36 -16.50 5.11 -1.69
C ALA A 36 -17.06 6.37 -0.95
N ASN A 37 -16.86 6.46 0.37
CA ASN A 37 -17.38 7.54 1.21
C ASN A 37 -16.30 8.36 1.94
N ASN A 38 -15.01 7.98 1.90
CA ASN A 38 -13.95 8.66 2.66
C ASN A 38 -12.62 8.75 1.88
N HIS A 39 -11.85 9.81 2.16
CA HIS A 39 -10.53 10.00 1.58
C HIS A 39 -9.49 9.01 2.11
N VAL A 40 -9.63 8.58 3.36
CA VAL A 40 -8.77 7.58 4.01
C VAL A 40 -9.55 6.27 4.14
N THR A 41 -9.13 5.21 3.46
CA THR A 41 -9.80 3.89 3.54
C THR A 41 -9.47 3.15 4.84
N ASP A 42 -10.38 2.29 5.29
CA ASP A 42 -10.10 1.25 6.27
C ASP A 42 -9.60 -0.04 5.57
N SER A 43 -9.21 -1.04 6.37
CA SER A 43 -8.70 -2.32 5.86
C SER A 43 -9.77 -3.14 5.13
N ALA A 44 -11.04 -3.10 5.58
CA ALA A 44 -12.11 -3.87 4.97
C ALA A 44 -12.47 -3.32 3.58
N ALA A 45 -12.62 -1.99 3.44
CA ALA A 45 -12.92 -1.39 2.16
C ALA A 45 -11.76 -1.49 1.16
N GLY A 46 -10.52 -1.29 1.62
CA GLY A 46 -9.33 -1.43 0.80
C GLY A 46 -9.12 -2.86 0.31
N GLY A 47 -9.26 -3.85 1.19
CA GLY A 47 -9.14 -5.27 0.83
C GLY A 47 -10.21 -5.74 -0.14
N SER A 48 -11.45 -5.28 0.06
CA SER A 48 -12.56 -5.55 -0.86
C SER A 48 -12.29 -4.98 -2.24
N ALA A 49 -11.84 -3.73 -2.34
CA ALA A 49 -11.55 -3.09 -3.63
C ALA A 49 -10.44 -3.80 -4.42
N ILE A 50 -9.41 -4.31 -3.74
CA ILE A 50 -8.34 -5.09 -4.39
C ILE A 50 -8.85 -6.44 -4.90
N SER A 51 -9.74 -7.08 -4.13
CA SER A 51 -10.20 -8.45 -4.43
C SER A 51 -11.33 -8.48 -5.47
N THR A 52 -12.24 -7.51 -5.45
CA THR A 52 -13.45 -7.48 -6.30
C THR A 52 -13.36 -6.46 -7.43
N GLY A 53 -12.39 -5.53 -7.37
CA GLY A 53 -12.32 -4.40 -8.30
C GLY A 53 -13.36 -3.30 -8.05
N VAL A 54 -14.16 -3.40 -6.99
CA VAL A 54 -15.24 -2.45 -6.67
C VAL A 54 -14.96 -1.78 -5.33
N LYS A 55 -14.98 -0.43 -5.32
CA LYS A 55 -14.85 0.35 -4.08
C LYS A 55 -16.11 0.21 -3.22
N THR A 56 -15.92 0.02 -1.93
CA THR A 56 -16.99 0.00 -0.93
C THR A 56 -16.79 1.11 0.10
N ASN A 57 -17.76 1.31 0.98
CA ASN A 57 -17.72 2.29 2.04
C ASN A 57 -16.77 1.84 3.15
N ASN A 58 -16.07 2.81 3.76
CA ASN A 58 -15.50 2.59 5.08
C ASN A 58 -16.63 2.38 6.06
N GLU A 59 -16.47 1.36 6.89
CA GLU A 59 -17.39 0.99 7.96
C GLU A 59 -18.79 0.59 7.48
N SER A 60 -19.30 -0.42 8.16
CA SER A 60 -20.71 -0.70 8.38
C SER A 60 -20.91 -0.74 9.88
#